data_AF-A0A409YKE3-F1
#
_entry.id   AF-A0A409YKE3-F1
#
_cell.length_a   1.000
_cell.length_b   1.000
_cell.length_c   1.000
_cell.angle_alpha   90.00
_cell.angle_beta   90.00
_cell.angle_gamma   90.00
#
_symmetry.space_group_name_H-M   'P 1'
#
loop_
_entity.id
_entity.type
_entity.pdbx_description
1 polymer ?
#
loop_
_entity_poly.entity_id
_entity_poly.type
_entity_poly.pdbx_seq_one_letter_code
_entity_poly.pdbx_strand_id
1 'polypeptide(L)'
;MPGIIISRPKAPLLSKLKVALSRTKAPKDTIVVPIPAQAASVDAVSVAEREPCGPAHSLIALPSDIISVETLPTLLATSSTAVTQPEAPVTINDLPPEILAEIFHTYMFCEDESDLLDPELQGMVSVFLPNPHSAPLLFCRVCSYWREVAISTPSLWSAIAIREPFTLETVALWLQRSHSHPLSLFITLFEDASPAILERLPSLLQMLYNQMPRWKKVSVHLPTEEYMQDFLFSLLPAEDVSPAVQLEYLRFSRDYMNDPLDDYKSLVRLSSFPHPMFRRIAWGGEFNVPEFSRLPSTMWTNLHQMCFVTTTTILLHSFLEACPNIRHININVLQSVVYDGEAPHTPIIAHNLWTLNIGTVLGNIMETLDFLLTPNLQRLSFQQDGYRGQSAGFHNFLERSGCKLNCLAMVCISQNFDQAETRRMLESPIITLIPNFSLRIYEKSCAQSFPQTIISEKAGHWMNTAYAHYEAKNYSYHLGWGALDIARRFHYDYPFLVKQNESFSKWSVSLIDGPLTRG
;
A
#
# COMPACT_ATOMS: atom_id res chain seq x y z
N MET A 1 1.19 30.52 15.75
CA MET A 1 2.66 30.54 15.93
C MET A 1 3.30 29.80 14.75
N PRO A 2 4.49 30.20 14.27
CA PRO A 2 5.15 29.53 13.15
C PRO A 2 6.03 28.35 13.60
N GLY A 3 6.09 27.31 12.76
CA GLY A 3 7.29 26.48 12.61
C GLY A 3 7.68 25.51 13.72
N ILE A 4 6.83 24.54 14.10
CA ILE A 4 7.34 23.29 14.68
C ILE A 4 7.80 22.38 13.52
N ILE A 5 9.10 22.38 13.24
CA ILE A 5 9.71 21.37 12.36
C ILE A 5 9.84 20.08 13.17
N ILE A 6 8.91 19.14 12.99
CA ILE A 6 8.99 17.82 13.61
C ILE A 6 10.14 17.04 12.94
N SER A 7 11.31 17.08 13.57
CA SER A 7 12.39 16.16 13.24
C SER A 7 11.93 14.72 13.55
N ARG A 8 12.04 13.81 12.58
CA ARG A 8 11.65 12.39 12.72
C ARG A 8 12.13 11.84 14.08
N PRO A 9 11.24 11.25 14.91
CA PRO A 9 11.70 10.53 16.08
C PRO A 9 12.57 9.37 15.64
N LYS A 10 13.80 9.28 16.15
CA LYS A 10 14.61 8.08 15.98
C LYS A 10 13.91 6.91 16.70
N ALA A 11 14.15 5.69 16.24
CA ALA A 11 13.57 4.45 16.79
C ALA A 11 13.60 4.24 18.34
N PRO A 12 14.53 4.83 19.14
CA PRO A 12 14.58 4.58 20.60
C PRO A 12 13.34 4.93 21.44
N LEU A 13 12.31 5.60 20.91
CA LEU A 13 11.11 5.97 21.68
C LEU A 13 10.10 4.80 21.76
N LEU A 14 9.80 4.17 20.62
CA LEU A 14 8.90 3.00 20.56
C LEU A 14 9.49 1.77 21.26
N SER A 15 10.81 1.56 21.19
CA SER A 15 11.46 0.45 21.92
C SER A 15 11.42 0.65 23.43
N LYS A 16 11.57 1.89 23.94
CA LYS A 16 11.39 2.21 25.37
C LYS A 16 9.95 1.96 25.84
N LEU A 17 8.94 2.31 25.03
CA LEU A 17 7.53 2.03 25.35
C LEU A 17 7.23 0.53 25.43
N LYS A 18 7.74 -0.28 24.48
CA LYS A 18 7.66 -1.76 24.55
C LYS A 18 8.29 -2.35 25.82
N VAL A 19 9.42 -1.78 26.28
CA VAL A 19 10.11 -2.23 27.52
C VAL A 19 9.38 -1.78 28.79
N ALA A 20 8.70 -0.63 28.78
CA ALA A 20 7.88 -0.19 29.91
C ALA A 20 6.63 -1.07 30.09
N LEU A 21 5.85 -1.27 29.01
CA LEU A 21 4.59 -2.00 29.03
C LEU A 21 4.72 -3.52 29.27
N SER A 22 5.93 -4.07 29.14
CA SER A 22 6.19 -5.50 29.42
C SER A 22 6.53 -5.79 30.89
N ARG A 23 6.71 -4.77 31.75
CA ARG A 23 7.09 -4.92 33.17
C ARG A 23 5.90 -4.98 34.15
N THR A 24 4.67 -4.80 33.69
CA THR A 24 3.48 -4.62 34.55
C THR A 24 2.54 -5.83 34.65
N LYS A 25 2.97 -7.03 34.21
CA LYS A 25 2.20 -8.27 34.40
C LYS A 25 2.47 -8.91 35.77
N ALA A 26 1.62 -8.62 36.74
CA ALA A 26 1.45 -9.47 37.93
C ALA A 26 0.83 -10.85 37.52
N PRO A 27 1.11 -11.94 38.27
CA PRO A 27 0.53 -13.24 37.98
C PRO A 27 -0.99 -13.27 38.26
N LYS A 28 -1.71 -14.12 37.51
CA LYS A 28 -3.08 -14.52 37.85
C LYS A 28 -3.04 -15.93 38.43
N ASP A 29 -3.68 -16.14 39.58
CA ASP A 29 -3.84 -17.47 40.17
C ASP A 29 -4.79 -18.34 39.35
N THR A 30 -4.44 -19.63 39.22
CA THR A 30 -5.14 -20.60 38.40
C THR A 30 -6.16 -21.37 39.24
N ILE A 31 -7.45 -21.08 39.10
CA ILE A 31 -8.53 -21.93 39.62
C ILE A 31 -9.19 -22.66 38.46
N VAL A 32 -9.04 -23.99 38.44
CA VAL A 32 -9.62 -24.88 37.43
C VAL A 32 -10.89 -25.51 38.01
N VAL A 33 -12.00 -25.43 37.28
CA VAL A 33 -13.24 -26.17 37.57
C VAL A 33 -13.72 -26.83 36.27
N PRO A 34 -13.73 -28.17 36.18
CA PRO A 34 -14.19 -28.89 34.99
C PRO A 34 -15.66 -29.31 35.10
N ILE A 35 -16.40 -29.26 33.99
CA ILE A 35 -17.67 -29.98 33.78
C ILE A 35 -17.92 -30.16 32.27
N PRO A 36 -18.61 -31.22 31.82
CA PRO A 36 -18.18 -31.95 30.61
C PRO A 36 -18.90 -31.59 29.30
N ALA A 37 -18.36 -32.12 28.20
CA ALA A 37 -18.90 -31.97 26.86
C ALA A 37 -20.16 -32.82 26.59
N GLN A 38 -21.07 -32.26 25.79
CA GLN A 38 -21.96 -33.00 24.89
C GLN A 38 -21.94 -32.32 23.52
N ALA A 39 -22.15 -33.10 22.45
CA ALA A 39 -22.10 -32.62 21.08
C ALA A 39 -23.41 -32.93 20.35
N ALA A 40 -23.90 -31.94 19.59
CA ALA A 40 -24.92 -32.14 18.56
C ALA A 40 -24.78 -31.04 17.50
N SER A 41 -24.66 -31.46 16.25
CA SER A 41 -24.82 -30.63 15.05
C SER A 41 -26.18 -30.92 14.42
N VAL A 42 -26.83 -29.93 13.81
CA VAL A 42 -27.75 -30.07 12.65
C VAL A 42 -28.00 -28.68 12.06
N ASP A 43 -28.37 -28.66 10.78
CA ASP A 43 -28.41 -27.50 9.89
C ASP A 43 -29.59 -26.51 10.09
N ALA A 44 -29.54 -25.45 9.29
CA ALA A 44 -30.51 -24.36 9.21
C ALA A 44 -31.89 -24.76 8.66
N VAL A 45 -32.88 -23.89 8.88
CA VAL A 45 -33.80 -23.37 7.84
C VAL A 45 -34.45 -22.06 8.33
N SER A 46 -34.96 -21.25 7.40
CA SER A 46 -35.52 -19.90 7.60
C SER A 46 -37.03 -19.88 7.88
N VAL A 47 -37.60 -18.70 8.23
CA VAL A 47 -38.73 -18.02 7.51
C VAL A 47 -39.45 -16.93 8.37
N ALA A 48 -39.69 -15.78 7.73
CA ALA A 48 -40.71 -14.72 7.95
C ALA A 48 -40.88 -13.93 9.28
N GLU A 49 -40.81 -12.59 9.13
CA GLU A 49 -41.77 -11.54 9.56
C GLU A 49 -42.50 -11.61 10.94
N ARG A 50 -42.42 -10.54 11.77
CA ARG A 50 -43.36 -9.37 11.74
C ARG A 50 -43.07 -8.33 12.85
N GLU A 51 -43.15 -7.06 12.47
CA GLU A 51 -43.27 -5.86 13.32
C GLU A 51 -44.76 -5.51 13.61
N PRO A 52 -45.11 -4.44 14.35
CA PRO A 52 -44.49 -3.84 15.55
C PRO A 52 -45.53 -3.48 16.65
N CYS A 53 -45.08 -2.99 17.82
CA CYS A 53 -45.70 -1.86 18.57
C CYS A 53 -44.96 -1.56 19.91
N GLY A 54 -45.02 -0.30 20.35
CA GLY A 54 -44.76 0.14 21.74
C GLY A 54 -45.98 0.93 22.27
N PRO A 55 -45.83 1.94 23.15
CA PRO A 55 -44.71 2.28 24.06
C PRO A 55 -45.22 2.61 25.50
N ALA A 56 -44.39 3.29 26.32
CA ALA A 56 -44.74 4.47 27.16
C ALA A 56 -44.41 4.43 28.69
N HIS A 57 -43.97 5.62 29.16
CA HIS A 57 -44.02 6.21 30.51
C HIS A 57 -43.39 5.52 31.74
N SER A 58 -42.90 6.19 32.79
CA SER A 58 -42.36 7.55 33.07
C SER A 58 -42.54 7.83 34.59
N LEU A 59 -41.53 8.45 35.25
CA LEU A 59 -41.61 9.22 36.50
C LEU A 59 -41.93 8.52 37.85
N ILE A 60 -41.10 8.80 38.87
CA ILE A 60 -41.41 9.63 40.08
C ILE A 60 -40.11 9.74 40.94
N ALA A 61 -39.99 10.74 41.83
CA ALA A 61 -38.79 10.99 42.64
C ALA A 61 -39.11 11.65 44.01
N LEU A 62 -38.10 11.69 44.90
CA LEU A 62 -37.98 12.55 46.12
C LEU A 62 -38.95 12.25 47.31
N PRO A 63 -38.77 12.82 48.54
CA PRO A 63 -37.65 13.65 49.10
C PRO A 63 -37.17 13.28 50.56
N SER A 64 -36.19 14.05 51.10
CA SER A 64 -36.10 14.57 52.51
C SER A 64 -35.87 13.63 53.75
N ASP A 65 -35.30 14.05 54.91
CA ASP A 65 -34.57 15.30 55.30
C ASP A 65 -33.77 15.26 56.65
N ILE A 66 -32.64 15.99 56.71
CA ILE A 66 -31.85 16.53 57.88
C ILE A 66 -31.48 15.45 58.99
N ILE A 67 -31.07 15.61 60.28
CA ILE A 67 -30.84 16.64 61.34
C ILE A 67 -29.50 16.37 62.12
N SER A 68 -28.88 17.40 62.72
CA SER A 68 -27.53 17.45 63.35
C SER A 68 -27.45 17.22 64.88
N VAL A 69 -26.24 16.96 65.41
CA VAL A 69 -25.76 17.30 66.79
C VAL A 69 -24.25 17.65 66.78
N GLU A 70 -23.81 18.62 67.58
CA GLU A 70 -22.39 19.03 67.76
C GLU A 70 -21.77 18.53 69.09
N THR A 71 -20.44 18.33 69.14
CA THR A 71 -19.59 18.74 70.30
C THR A 71 -18.08 18.61 70.04
N LEU A 72 -17.29 19.53 70.62
CA LEU A 72 -15.83 19.55 70.81
C LEU A 72 -15.56 20.09 72.24
N PRO A 73 -14.32 20.18 72.79
CA PRO A 73 -13.00 19.71 72.30
C PRO A 73 -12.19 18.89 73.35
N THR A 74 -11.12 18.20 72.93
CA THR A 74 -9.94 17.96 73.81
C THR A 74 -8.66 17.84 72.97
N LEU A 75 -7.54 18.33 73.50
CA LEU A 75 -6.21 18.33 72.86
C LEU A 75 -5.34 17.18 73.39
N LEU A 76 -4.55 16.51 72.54
CA LEU A 76 -3.07 16.58 72.58
C LEU A 76 -2.35 15.60 71.62
N ALA A 77 -1.29 16.13 71.00
CA ALA A 77 0.00 15.52 70.65
C ALA A 77 0.08 14.19 69.84
N THR A 78 0.72 14.31 68.66
CA THR A 78 1.68 13.36 68.03
C THR A 78 1.26 11.89 67.84
N SER A 79 1.25 11.35 66.61
CA SER A 79 2.43 11.41 65.72
C SER A 79 2.06 11.47 64.24
N SER A 80 2.79 12.27 63.46
CA SER A 80 2.63 12.32 62.00
C SER A 80 3.38 11.16 61.34
N THR A 81 2.76 9.98 61.30
CA THR A 81 3.10 8.98 60.29
C THR A 81 2.55 9.46 58.95
N ALA A 82 3.39 10.08 58.13
CA ALA A 82 3.04 10.40 56.75
C ALA A 82 2.79 9.10 55.98
N VAL A 83 1.51 8.70 55.89
CA VAL A 83 1.08 7.60 55.03
C VAL A 83 1.24 8.08 53.60
N THR A 84 2.35 7.70 52.96
CA THR A 84 2.54 7.88 51.52
C THR A 84 1.41 7.11 50.82
N GLN A 85 0.38 7.84 50.35
CA GLN A 85 -0.62 7.24 49.49
C GLN A 85 0.08 6.66 48.26
N PRO A 86 -0.29 5.47 47.77
CA PRO A 86 0.17 5.02 46.47
C PRO A 86 -0.24 6.07 45.43
N GLU A 87 0.71 6.60 44.66
CA GLU A 87 0.39 7.48 43.55
C GLU A 87 -0.61 6.77 42.63
N ALA A 88 -1.69 7.44 42.28
CA ALA A 88 -2.73 6.85 41.44
C ALA A 88 -2.09 6.40 40.10
N PRO A 89 -2.34 5.15 39.65
CA PRO A 89 -1.62 4.60 38.51
C PRO A 89 -1.96 5.39 37.25
N VAL A 90 -0.96 6.10 36.71
CA VAL A 90 -1.08 6.95 35.51
C VAL A 90 -1.72 6.17 34.36
N THR A 91 -2.85 6.68 33.87
CA THR A 91 -3.63 6.06 32.80
C THR A 91 -3.31 6.71 31.45
N ILE A 92 -3.83 6.14 30.36
CA ILE A 92 -3.71 6.72 29.01
C ILE A 92 -4.47 8.06 28.91
N ASN A 93 -5.45 8.32 29.78
CA ASN A 93 -6.21 9.58 29.79
C ASN A 93 -5.48 10.72 30.52
N ASP A 94 -4.39 10.42 31.22
CA ASP A 94 -3.53 11.41 31.90
C ASP A 94 -2.37 11.89 31.00
N LEU A 95 -2.29 11.37 29.77
CA LEU A 95 -1.35 11.84 28.75
C LEU A 95 -1.79 13.21 28.20
N PRO A 96 -0.86 14.13 27.86
CA PRO A 96 -1.21 15.35 27.14
C PRO A 96 -1.85 15.06 25.78
N PRO A 97 -2.74 15.94 25.29
CA PRO A 97 -3.51 15.70 24.05
C PRO A 97 -2.60 15.56 22.83
N GLU A 98 -1.44 16.22 22.81
CA GLU A 98 -0.44 16.10 21.74
C GLU A 98 0.20 14.70 21.70
N ILE A 99 0.42 14.08 22.87
CA ILE A 99 0.98 12.74 22.97
C ILE A 99 -0.06 11.69 22.55
N LEU A 100 -1.32 11.88 22.96
CA LEU A 100 -2.41 11.01 22.55
C LEU A 100 -2.70 11.14 21.04
N ALA A 101 -2.63 12.36 20.48
CA ALA A 101 -2.72 12.61 19.05
C ALA A 101 -1.57 11.96 18.26
N GLU A 102 -0.33 11.99 18.75
CA GLU A 102 0.80 11.30 18.11
C GLU A 102 0.64 9.77 18.17
N ILE A 103 0.05 9.22 19.25
CA ILE A 103 -0.31 7.80 19.34
C ILE A 103 -1.39 7.45 18.31
N PHE A 104 -2.43 8.26 18.16
CA PHE A 104 -3.47 8.09 17.13
C PHE A 104 -2.90 8.18 15.71
N HIS A 105 -2.04 9.16 15.45
CA HIS A 105 -1.37 9.33 14.17
C HIS A 105 -0.43 8.16 13.86
N THR A 106 0.31 7.66 14.85
CA THR A 106 1.13 6.45 14.74
C THR A 106 0.28 5.23 14.42
N TYR A 107 -0.84 5.01 15.13
CA TYR A 107 -1.76 3.89 14.85
C TYR A 107 -2.27 3.90 13.40
N MET A 108 -2.62 5.08 12.90
CA MET A 108 -3.18 5.24 11.55
C MET A 108 -2.13 5.09 10.46
N PHE A 109 -1.00 5.80 10.58
CA PHE A 109 -0.06 6.03 9.47
C PHE A 109 1.29 5.32 9.61
N CYS A 110 1.58 4.68 10.75
CA CYS A 110 2.72 3.77 10.86
C CYS A 110 2.30 2.38 10.37
N GLU A 111 2.75 2.02 9.17
CA GLU A 111 2.85 0.60 8.83
C GLU A 111 4.05 -0.01 9.57
N ASP A 112 3.94 -1.28 9.97
CA ASP A 112 5.01 -2.05 10.62
C ASP A 112 6.18 -2.16 9.61
N GLU A 113 7.20 -1.31 9.73
CA GLU A 113 8.43 -1.37 8.92
C GLU A 113 9.24 -2.60 9.35
N SER A 114 8.83 -3.78 8.86
CA SER A 114 9.71 -4.94 8.82
C SER A 114 10.91 -4.62 7.93
N ASP A 115 12.09 -5.14 8.27
CA ASP A 115 13.35 -4.94 7.53
C ASP A 115 13.34 -5.55 6.10
N LEU A 116 12.16 -6.01 5.64
CA LEU A 116 11.85 -6.54 4.31
C LEU A 116 11.00 -5.56 3.46
N LEU A 117 10.72 -4.36 3.97
CA LEU A 117 10.13 -3.27 3.19
C LEU A 117 11.18 -2.69 2.23
N ASP A 118 11.10 -3.15 0.99
CA ASP A 118 11.86 -2.64 -0.15
C ASP A 118 11.69 -1.11 -0.35
N PRO A 119 12.77 -0.35 -0.62
CA PRO A 119 12.72 1.03 -1.12
C PRO A 119 11.68 1.34 -2.22
N GLU A 120 11.31 0.38 -3.08
CA GLU A 120 10.21 0.50 -4.06
C GLU A 120 8.85 0.83 -3.42
N LEU A 121 8.66 0.38 -2.19
CA LEU A 121 7.43 0.54 -1.40
C LEU A 121 7.36 1.89 -0.69
N GLN A 122 8.42 2.69 -0.77
CA GLN A 122 8.50 3.96 -0.07
C GLN A 122 7.41 4.92 -0.57
N GLY A 123 6.44 5.22 0.29
CA GLY A 123 5.39 6.20 0.03
C GLY A 123 3.97 5.65 -0.16
N MET A 124 3.69 4.45 0.37
CA MET A 124 2.33 3.95 0.65
C MET A 124 1.37 5.05 1.16
N VAL A 125 0.07 4.82 0.99
CA VAL A 125 -0.98 5.79 1.32
C VAL A 125 -2.08 5.12 2.13
N SER A 126 -1.90 5.04 3.45
CA SER A 126 -2.94 4.53 4.35
C SER A 126 -4.15 5.48 4.33
N VAL A 127 -5.31 4.95 3.94
CA VAL A 127 -6.59 5.66 3.79
C VAL A 127 -7.69 4.85 4.49
N PHE A 128 -8.70 5.52 5.02
CA PHE A 128 -9.63 4.91 5.97
C PHE A 128 -11.05 4.98 5.45
N LEU A 129 -11.79 3.87 5.53
CA LEU A 129 -13.22 3.91 5.29
C LEU A 129 -13.92 4.74 6.39
N PRO A 130 -15.00 5.48 6.06
CA PRO A 130 -15.82 6.23 7.01
C PRO A 130 -16.71 5.34 7.90
N ASN A 131 -16.11 4.31 8.51
CA ASN A 131 -16.73 3.28 9.32
C ASN A 131 -16.57 3.61 10.83
N PRO A 132 -17.62 3.55 11.68
CA PRO A 132 -17.52 3.65 13.14
C PRO A 132 -16.56 2.67 13.85
N HIS A 133 -16.02 1.68 13.15
CA HIS A 133 -15.01 0.73 13.64
C HIS A 133 -13.60 1.00 13.09
N SER A 134 -13.44 1.95 12.16
CA SER A 134 -12.15 2.39 11.61
C SER A 134 -11.67 3.68 12.27
N ALA A 135 -10.35 3.87 12.38
CA ALA A 135 -9.77 5.15 12.78
C ALA A 135 -10.07 6.25 11.73
N PRO A 136 -10.28 7.53 12.13
CA PRO A 136 -10.27 8.06 13.49
C PRO A 136 -11.63 8.00 14.21
N LEU A 137 -12.69 7.50 13.55
CA LEU A 137 -14.02 7.35 14.17
C LEU A 137 -14.00 6.38 15.36
N LEU A 138 -13.14 5.35 15.32
CA LEU A 138 -12.87 4.43 16.42
C LEU A 138 -12.45 5.18 17.70
N PHE A 139 -11.48 6.10 17.61
CA PHE A 139 -11.02 6.90 18.76
C PHE A 139 -12.16 7.75 19.34
N CYS A 140 -13.04 8.28 18.47
CA CYS A 140 -14.22 9.05 18.86
C CYS A 140 -15.27 8.25 19.67
N ARG A 141 -15.13 6.93 19.78
CA ARG A 141 -16.05 6.05 20.54
C ARG A 141 -15.49 5.56 21.87
N VAL A 142 -14.20 5.79 22.18
CA VAL A 142 -13.56 5.28 23.41
C VAL A 142 -14.00 6.05 24.66
N CYS A 143 -13.84 7.38 24.66
CA CYS A 143 -14.34 8.27 25.72
C CYS A 143 -14.52 9.71 25.18
N SER A 144 -14.99 10.64 26.01
CA SER A 144 -15.10 12.07 25.65
C SER A 144 -13.73 12.67 25.31
N TYR A 145 -12.73 12.45 26.16
CA TYR A 145 -11.38 13.01 25.97
C TYR A 145 -10.74 12.54 24.65
N TRP A 146 -10.79 11.24 24.34
CA TRP A 146 -10.27 10.71 23.07
C TRP A 146 -11.01 11.26 21.86
N ARG A 147 -12.33 11.52 21.98
CA ARG A 147 -13.13 12.18 20.94
C ARG A 147 -12.72 13.63 20.73
N GLU A 148 -12.49 14.38 21.80
CA GLU A 148 -12.04 15.77 21.74
C GLU A 148 -10.65 15.88 21.09
N VAL A 149 -9.69 15.03 21.50
CA VAL A 149 -8.36 14.94 20.87
C VAL A 149 -8.47 14.53 19.40
N ALA A 150 -9.26 13.51 19.07
CA ALA A 150 -9.40 13.04 17.70
C ALA A 150 -10.06 14.08 16.78
N ILE A 151 -11.10 14.79 17.25
CA ILE A 151 -11.76 15.85 16.48
C ILE A 151 -10.87 17.10 16.36
N SER A 152 -10.08 17.44 17.38
CA SER A 152 -9.17 18.60 17.35
C SER A 152 -7.83 18.36 16.65
N THR A 153 -7.60 17.17 16.07
CA THR A 153 -6.37 16.81 15.34
C THR A 153 -6.65 16.60 13.83
N PRO A 154 -6.56 17.63 12.97
CA PRO A 154 -7.02 17.55 11.58
C PRO A 154 -6.25 16.57 10.68
N SER A 155 -5.00 16.25 11.01
CA SER A 155 -4.18 15.26 10.27
C SER A 155 -4.80 13.85 10.30
N LEU A 156 -5.50 13.49 11.37
CA LEU A 156 -6.21 12.20 11.46
C LEU A 156 -7.37 12.11 10.45
N TRP A 157 -7.88 13.25 9.98
CA TRP A 157 -8.95 13.33 8.99
C TRP A 157 -8.42 13.66 7.59
N SER A 158 -7.10 13.77 7.37
CA SER A 158 -6.55 14.16 6.06
C SER A 158 -6.38 13.00 5.08
N ALA A 159 -6.91 11.82 5.39
CA ALA A 159 -6.93 10.64 4.52
C ALA A 159 -8.31 9.95 4.57
N ILE A 160 -8.92 9.65 3.41
CA ILE A 160 -10.23 8.98 3.32
C ILE A 160 -10.28 8.01 2.12
N ALA A 161 -10.95 6.88 2.32
CA ALA A 161 -11.37 5.97 1.26
C ALA A 161 -12.90 6.04 1.07
N ILE A 162 -13.33 6.26 -0.17
CA ILE A 162 -14.72 6.41 -0.58
C ILE A 162 -15.04 5.26 -1.55
N ARG A 163 -15.92 4.38 -1.10
CA ARG A 163 -16.45 3.20 -1.81
C ARG A 163 -17.94 3.06 -1.50
N GLU A 164 -18.65 2.20 -2.22
CA GLU A 164 -20.03 1.88 -1.84
C GLU A 164 -20.08 1.02 -0.55
N PRO A 165 -21.04 1.25 0.36
CA PRO A 165 -21.92 2.41 0.43
C PRO A 165 -21.24 3.62 1.11
N PHE A 166 -21.48 4.83 0.58
CA PHE A 166 -21.09 6.10 1.23
C PHE A 166 -22.29 7.01 1.49
N THR A 167 -22.09 8.04 2.33
CA THR A 167 -23.04 9.14 2.56
C THR A 167 -22.32 10.49 2.46
N LEU A 168 -22.99 11.50 1.88
CA LEU A 168 -22.38 12.80 1.61
C LEU A 168 -22.03 13.53 2.92
N GLU A 169 -22.86 13.36 3.94
CA GLU A 169 -22.71 13.91 5.28
C GLU A 169 -21.39 13.46 5.93
N THR A 170 -21.03 12.18 5.76
CA THR A 170 -19.81 11.65 6.37
C THR A 170 -18.55 12.09 5.62
N VAL A 171 -18.63 12.21 4.29
CA VAL A 171 -17.54 12.80 3.48
C VAL A 171 -17.37 14.28 3.84
N ALA A 172 -18.46 15.05 3.91
CA ALA A 172 -18.44 16.46 4.31
C ALA A 172 -17.83 16.67 5.71
N LEU A 173 -18.21 15.83 6.68
CA LEU A 173 -17.68 15.86 8.03
C LEU A 173 -16.16 15.58 8.08
N TRP A 174 -15.68 14.67 7.23
CA TRP A 174 -14.24 14.36 7.09
C TRP A 174 -13.46 15.53 6.48
N LEU A 175 -13.98 16.10 5.37
CA LEU A 175 -13.40 17.27 4.72
C LEU A 175 -13.38 18.49 5.66
N GLN A 176 -14.44 18.69 6.45
CA GLN A 176 -14.52 19.74 7.48
C GLN A 176 -13.46 19.56 8.57
N ARG A 177 -13.37 18.37 9.18
CA ARG A 177 -12.41 18.10 10.28
C ARG A 177 -10.96 18.11 9.83
N SER A 178 -10.68 17.74 8.58
CA SER A 178 -9.35 17.85 7.98
C SER A 178 -8.85 19.30 7.79
N HIS A 179 -9.77 20.27 7.93
CA HIS A 179 -9.50 21.71 7.97
C HIS A 179 -8.71 22.23 6.76
N SER A 180 -7.40 22.45 6.90
CA SER A 180 -6.50 22.92 5.84
C SER A 180 -5.39 21.91 5.49
N HIS A 181 -5.42 20.70 6.06
CA HIS A 181 -4.35 19.71 5.84
C HIS A 181 -4.36 19.14 4.41
N PRO A 182 -3.21 18.69 3.88
CA PRO A 182 -3.14 18.08 2.55
C PRO A 182 -3.88 16.73 2.53
N LEU A 183 -4.74 16.53 1.54
CA LEU A 183 -5.66 15.40 1.44
C LEU A 183 -5.05 14.22 0.68
N SER A 184 -5.22 13.03 1.24
CA SER A 184 -5.07 11.74 0.55
C SER A 184 -6.46 11.16 0.28
N LEU A 185 -6.85 11.12 -0.99
CA LEU A 185 -8.18 10.67 -1.43
C LEU A 185 -8.06 9.34 -2.17
N PHE A 186 -8.86 8.37 -1.78
CA PHE A 186 -9.06 7.14 -2.52
C PHE A 186 -10.54 7.01 -2.87
N ILE A 187 -10.86 6.94 -4.16
CA ILE A 187 -12.23 6.89 -4.68
C ILE A 187 -12.33 5.68 -5.60
N THR A 188 -13.29 4.79 -5.36
CA THR A 188 -13.57 3.66 -6.25
C THR A 188 -15.05 3.34 -6.24
N LEU A 189 -15.69 3.62 -7.37
CA LEU A 189 -17.08 3.35 -7.68
C LEU A 189 -17.08 2.70 -9.07
N PHE A 190 -17.60 1.47 -9.18
CA PHE A 190 -17.48 0.61 -10.36
C PHE A 190 -18.68 0.77 -11.32
N GLU A 191 -18.66 0.11 -12.49
CA GLU A 191 -19.76 0.14 -13.47
C GLU A 191 -21.11 -0.34 -12.90
N ASP A 192 -21.10 -1.25 -11.93
CA ASP A 192 -22.29 -1.79 -11.25
C ASP A 192 -22.83 -0.88 -10.13
N ALA A 193 -22.34 0.36 -10.05
CA ALA A 193 -22.75 1.36 -9.08
C ALA A 193 -24.28 1.52 -9.01
N SER A 194 -24.82 1.49 -7.79
CA SER A 194 -26.27 1.56 -7.59
C SER A 194 -26.86 2.89 -8.10
N PRO A 195 -28.10 2.95 -8.63
CA PRO A 195 -28.69 4.20 -9.13
C PRO A 195 -28.68 5.33 -8.09
N ALA A 196 -28.94 4.99 -6.82
CA ALA A 196 -28.87 5.92 -5.70
C ALA A 196 -27.45 6.44 -5.39
N ILE A 197 -26.38 5.83 -5.91
CA ILE A 197 -25.01 6.36 -5.86
C ILE A 197 -24.74 7.26 -7.06
N LEU A 198 -25.18 6.87 -8.27
CA LEU A 198 -25.10 7.72 -9.47
C LEU A 198 -25.82 9.07 -9.26
N GLU A 199 -26.99 9.08 -8.63
CA GLU A 199 -27.71 10.32 -8.25
C GLU A 199 -26.92 11.24 -7.31
N ARG A 200 -26.06 10.69 -6.44
CA ARG A 200 -25.27 11.44 -5.45
C ARG A 200 -23.85 11.76 -5.93
N LEU A 201 -23.38 11.15 -7.01
CA LEU A 201 -22.03 11.30 -7.51
C LEU A 201 -21.69 12.74 -7.95
N PRO A 202 -22.57 13.51 -8.64
CA PRO A 202 -22.28 14.91 -8.97
C PRO A 202 -22.03 15.77 -7.73
N SER A 203 -22.83 15.62 -6.68
CA SER A 203 -22.65 16.34 -5.41
C SER A 203 -21.37 15.92 -4.68
N LEU A 204 -21.03 14.63 -4.70
CA LEU A 204 -19.76 14.13 -4.16
C LEU A 204 -18.57 14.75 -4.89
N LEU A 205 -18.55 14.72 -6.22
CA LEU A 205 -17.47 15.28 -7.03
C LEU A 205 -17.33 16.79 -6.79
N GLN A 206 -18.43 17.54 -6.79
CA GLN A 206 -18.42 18.98 -6.46
C GLN A 206 -17.81 19.26 -5.08
N MET A 207 -18.18 18.50 -4.05
CA MET A 207 -17.59 18.62 -2.70
C MET A 207 -16.09 18.37 -2.68
N LEU A 208 -15.60 17.39 -3.46
CA LEU A 208 -14.18 17.04 -3.53
C LEU A 208 -13.38 18.05 -4.35
N TYR A 209 -13.91 18.54 -5.47
CA TYR A 209 -13.30 19.57 -6.31
C TYR A 209 -13.13 20.90 -5.56
N ASN A 210 -14.08 21.26 -4.69
CA ASN A 210 -13.96 22.40 -3.78
C ASN A 210 -12.77 22.29 -2.81
N GLN A 211 -12.15 21.11 -2.68
CA GLN A 211 -10.94 20.87 -1.88
C GLN A 211 -9.69 20.58 -2.73
N MET A 212 -9.77 20.73 -4.06
CA MET A 212 -8.69 20.37 -4.99
C MET A 212 -7.33 21.03 -4.69
N PRO A 213 -7.24 22.31 -4.27
CA PRO A 213 -5.96 22.94 -3.85
C PRO A 213 -5.27 22.28 -2.64
N ARG A 214 -5.94 21.35 -1.96
CA ARG A 214 -5.40 20.55 -0.86
C ARG A 214 -5.04 19.12 -1.26
N TRP A 215 -5.42 18.66 -2.45
CA TRP A 215 -5.15 17.29 -2.90
C TRP A 215 -3.64 17.05 -3.02
N LYS A 216 -3.14 16.02 -2.33
CA LYS A 216 -1.72 15.65 -2.29
C LYS A 216 -1.47 14.27 -2.88
N LYS A 217 -2.34 13.31 -2.58
CA LYS A 217 -2.31 11.97 -3.18
C LYS A 217 -3.75 11.59 -3.56
N VAL A 218 -4.00 11.26 -4.82
CA VAL A 218 -5.34 10.87 -5.29
C VAL A 218 -5.30 9.56 -6.06
N SER A 219 -6.24 8.67 -5.80
CA SER A 219 -6.59 7.54 -6.67
C SER A 219 -8.08 7.60 -6.95
N VAL A 220 -8.46 7.52 -8.22
CA VAL A 220 -9.86 7.64 -8.64
C VAL A 220 -10.22 6.60 -9.71
N HIS A 221 -11.39 5.99 -9.50
CA HIS A 221 -12.14 5.19 -10.46
C HIS A 221 -13.62 5.52 -10.26
N LEU A 222 -14.33 5.80 -11.35
CA LEU A 222 -15.72 6.28 -11.37
C LEU A 222 -16.55 5.39 -12.32
N PRO A 223 -17.89 5.35 -12.19
CA PRO A 223 -18.71 4.31 -12.85
C PRO A 223 -18.76 4.38 -14.38
N THR A 224 -18.42 5.51 -15.00
CA THR A 224 -18.46 5.70 -16.46
C THR A 224 -17.26 6.49 -16.96
N GLU A 225 -16.94 6.33 -18.25
CA GLU A 225 -15.91 7.14 -18.90
C GLU A 225 -16.23 8.64 -18.82
N GLU A 226 -17.49 9.05 -19.03
CA GLU A 226 -17.96 10.44 -18.95
C GLU A 226 -17.55 11.09 -17.61
N TYR A 227 -17.79 10.43 -16.48
CA TYR A 227 -17.36 10.94 -15.17
C TYR A 227 -15.83 11.04 -15.03
N MET A 228 -15.06 10.15 -15.68
CA MET A 228 -13.59 10.25 -15.71
C MET A 228 -13.09 11.34 -16.66
N GLN A 229 -13.75 11.59 -17.80
CA GLN A 229 -13.45 12.73 -18.65
C GLN A 229 -13.70 14.04 -17.90
N ASP A 230 -14.87 14.19 -17.28
CA ASP A 230 -15.22 15.36 -16.45
C ASP A 230 -14.26 15.58 -15.28
N PHE A 231 -13.82 14.49 -14.62
CA PHE A 231 -12.78 14.57 -13.59
C PHE A 231 -11.46 15.10 -14.15
N LEU A 232 -11.04 14.61 -15.32
CA LEU A 232 -9.80 15.04 -15.98
C LEU A 232 -9.88 16.49 -16.45
N PHE A 233 -11.01 16.94 -17.03
CA PHE A 233 -11.22 18.35 -17.38
C PHE A 233 -11.33 19.26 -16.14
N SER A 234 -11.88 18.76 -15.02
CA SER A 234 -11.92 19.50 -13.74
C SER A 234 -10.53 19.63 -13.11
N LEU A 235 -9.69 18.61 -13.24
CA LEU A 235 -8.29 18.62 -12.81
C LEU A 235 -7.41 19.48 -13.75
N LEU A 236 -7.78 19.57 -15.03
CA LEU A 236 -7.09 20.30 -16.09
C LEU A 236 -8.02 21.22 -16.90
N PRO A 237 -8.41 22.38 -16.33
CA PRO A 237 -9.17 23.41 -17.05
C PRO A 237 -8.40 24.04 -18.22
N ALA A 238 -7.05 24.04 -18.20
CA ALA A 238 -6.21 24.45 -19.33
C ALA A 238 -4.87 23.69 -19.31
N GLU A 239 -4.06 23.86 -20.36
CA GLU A 239 -2.65 23.44 -20.38
C GLU A 239 -1.90 24.11 -19.21
N ASP A 240 -1.01 23.38 -18.54
CA ASP A 240 -0.19 23.81 -17.40
C ASP A 240 -0.96 24.28 -16.14
N VAL A 241 -2.28 24.47 -16.23
CA VAL A 241 -3.14 24.97 -15.15
C VAL A 241 -3.94 23.83 -14.52
N SER A 242 -3.57 23.46 -13.29
CA SER A 242 -4.36 22.58 -12.43
C SER A 242 -4.68 23.26 -11.11
N PRO A 243 -5.92 23.14 -10.58
CA PRO A 243 -6.22 23.58 -9.22
C PRO A 243 -5.53 22.72 -8.14
N ALA A 244 -5.00 21.54 -8.48
CA ALA A 244 -4.42 20.57 -7.56
C ALA A 244 -2.96 20.88 -7.16
N VAL A 245 -2.68 22.10 -6.71
CA VAL A 245 -1.32 22.66 -6.54
C VAL A 245 -0.39 21.91 -5.55
N GLN A 246 -0.90 20.94 -4.78
CA GLN A 246 -0.13 20.11 -3.84
C GLN A 246 0.08 18.66 -4.31
N LEU A 247 -0.36 18.31 -5.52
CA LEU A 247 -0.45 16.93 -6.00
C LEU A 247 0.93 16.31 -6.28
N GLU A 248 1.31 15.33 -5.46
CA GLU A 248 2.54 14.52 -5.59
C GLU A 248 2.28 13.18 -6.28
N TYR A 249 1.09 12.61 -6.07
CA TYR A 249 0.67 11.28 -6.54
C TYR A 249 -0.75 11.32 -7.12
N LEU A 250 -0.94 10.70 -8.28
CA LEU A 250 -2.23 10.60 -8.96
C LEU A 250 -2.35 9.23 -9.64
N ARG A 251 -3.53 8.62 -9.53
CA ARG A 251 -3.87 7.37 -10.20
C ARG A 251 -5.27 7.44 -10.79
N PHE A 252 -5.40 6.86 -11.97
CA PHE A 252 -6.66 6.53 -12.62
C PHE A 252 -6.80 5.01 -12.77
N SER A 253 -8.03 4.48 -12.74
CA SER A 253 -8.34 3.13 -13.20
C SER A 253 -9.43 3.20 -14.26
N ARG A 254 -9.18 2.58 -15.43
CA ARG A 254 -10.04 2.59 -16.62
C ARG A 254 -10.33 1.15 -17.03
N ASP A 255 -11.13 0.50 -16.20
CA ASP A 255 -11.48 -0.90 -16.31
C ASP A 255 -12.92 -1.01 -16.83
N TYR A 256 -13.20 -0.32 -17.96
CA TYR A 256 -14.52 -0.26 -18.60
C TYR A 256 -14.69 -1.38 -19.64
N MET A 257 -15.83 -2.05 -19.64
CA MET A 257 -16.04 -3.26 -20.44
C MET A 257 -16.48 -3.01 -21.89
N ASN A 258 -16.75 -1.77 -22.29
CA ASN A 258 -17.36 -1.45 -23.59
C ASN A 258 -16.67 -0.30 -24.36
N ASP A 259 -16.49 -0.55 -25.66
CA ASP A 259 -16.06 0.33 -26.77
C ASP A 259 -14.58 0.82 -26.83
N PRO A 260 -13.82 0.53 -27.92
CA PRO A 260 -12.41 0.97 -28.07
C PRO A 260 -12.17 2.41 -28.57
N LEU A 261 -13.18 3.26 -28.70
CA LEU A 261 -13.10 4.52 -29.47
C LEU A 261 -13.62 5.76 -28.72
N ASP A 262 -12.67 6.60 -28.23
CA ASP A 262 -12.59 8.08 -28.35
C ASP A 262 -11.83 8.78 -27.16
N ASP A 263 -11.40 8.02 -26.15
CA ASP A 263 -10.66 8.50 -24.96
C ASP A 263 -9.30 9.20 -25.29
N TYR A 264 -8.86 9.19 -26.56
CA TYR A 264 -7.72 9.98 -27.06
C TYR A 264 -7.76 11.45 -26.60
N LYS A 265 -8.96 12.04 -26.45
CA LYS A 265 -9.13 13.41 -25.93
C LYS A 265 -8.58 13.57 -24.51
N SER A 266 -8.92 12.66 -23.60
CA SER A 266 -8.44 12.69 -22.22
C SER A 266 -6.97 12.29 -22.11
N LEU A 267 -6.51 11.39 -22.99
CA LEU A 267 -5.09 11.04 -23.12
C LEU A 267 -4.24 12.24 -23.57
N VAL A 268 -4.71 13.01 -24.56
CA VAL A 268 -4.09 14.27 -24.98
C VAL A 268 -4.18 15.32 -23.87
N ARG A 269 -5.29 15.38 -23.12
CA ARG A 269 -5.40 16.32 -21.99
C ARG A 269 -4.41 15.99 -20.87
N LEU A 270 -4.26 14.71 -20.52
CA LEU A 270 -3.19 14.23 -19.65
C LEU A 270 -1.80 14.50 -20.25
N SER A 271 -1.65 14.54 -21.58
CA SER A 271 -0.39 14.92 -22.21
C SER A 271 -0.02 16.41 -22.06
N SER A 272 -0.99 17.26 -21.71
CA SER A 272 -0.80 18.66 -21.31
C SER A 272 -0.64 18.85 -19.79
N PHE A 273 -0.06 17.86 -19.09
CA PHE A 273 0.09 17.86 -17.62
C PHE A 273 1.53 17.98 -17.07
N PRO A 274 2.31 19.04 -17.40
CA PRO A 274 3.60 19.29 -16.75
C PRO A 274 3.44 19.89 -15.33
N HIS A 275 2.65 19.27 -14.46
CA HIS A 275 2.44 19.81 -13.10
C HIS A 275 3.76 19.76 -12.29
N PRO A 276 4.30 20.91 -11.80
CA PRO A 276 5.70 20.99 -11.36
C PRO A 276 6.00 20.26 -10.04
N MET A 277 4.98 19.94 -9.24
CA MET A 277 5.15 19.15 -8.01
C MET A 277 4.99 17.63 -8.23
N PHE A 278 4.60 17.21 -9.43
CA PHE A 278 4.05 15.89 -9.69
C PHE A 278 5.15 14.87 -10.01
N ARG A 279 5.13 13.71 -9.32
CA ARG A 279 6.29 12.79 -9.28
C ARG A 279 5.96 11.33 -9.55
N ARG A 280 4.69 10.95 -9.42
CA ARG A 280 4.25 9.54 -9.37
C ARG A 280 2.88 9.37 -10.05
N ILE A 281 2.83 8.50 -11.06
CA ILE A 281 1.60 8.09 -11.75
C ILE A 281 1.36 6.61 -11.48
N ALA A 282 0.09 6.19 -11.44
CA ALA A 282 -0.28 4.84 -11.79
C ALA A 282 -1.41 4.78 -12.82
N TRP A 283 -1.31 3.79 -13.71
CA TRP A 283 -2.28 3.48 -14.75
C TRP A 283 -2.97 2.14 -14.45
N GLY A 284 -4.25 2.20 -14.11
CA GLY A 284 -5.16 1.05 -14.12
C GLY A 284 -6.00 1.03 -15.39
N GLY A 285 -6.34 -0.16 -15.88
CA GLY A 285 -6.89 -0.40 -17.22
C GLY A 285 -6.04 -1.45 -17.94
N GLU A 286 -6.69 -2.49 -18.48
CA GLU A 286 -5.96 -3.66 -18.99
C GLU A 286 -5.35 -3.48 -20.39
N PHE A 287 -5.91 -2.61 -21.24
CA PHE A 287 -5.58 -2.55 -22.67
C PHE A 287 -5.27 -1.15 -23.26
N ASN A 288 -5.78 -0.07 -22.66
CA ASN A 288 -5.64 1.29 -23.21
C ASN A 288 -4.64 2.14 -22.42
N VAL A 289 -3.35 2.00 -22.77
CA VAL A 289 -2.27 2.91 -22.37
C VAL A 289 -1.96 3.84 -23.56
N PRO A 290 -1.76 5.15 -23.38
CA PRO A 290 -1.54 6.08 -24.50
C PRO A 290 -0.29 5.75 -25.34
N GLU A 291 -0.36 6.08 -26.64
CA GLU A 291 0.79 6.00 -27.55
C GLU A 291 1.79 7.13 -27.23
N PHE A 292 2.69 6.87 -26.28
CA PHE A 292 3.61 7.86 -25.70
C PHE A 292 4.51 8.58 -26.72
N SER A 293 4.77 7.96 -27.87
CA SER A 293 5.46 8.52 -29.05
C SER A 293 4.90 9.87 -29.52
N ARG A 294 3.59 10.10 -29.33
CA ARG A 294 2.89 11.32 -29.79
C ARG A 294 2.88 12.45 -28.76
N LEU A 295 3.42 12.23 -27.56
CA LEU A 295 3.25 13.12 -26.41
C LEU A 295 4.48 14.00 -26.17
N PRO A 296 4.33 15.28 -25.75
CA PRO A 296 5.47 16.16 -25.51
C PRO A 296 6.39 15.66 -24.38
N SER A 297 7.68 15.45 -24.68
CA SER A 297 8.67 14.95 -23.72
C SER A 297 8.94 15.90 -22.54
N THR A 298 8.63 17.18 -22.67
CA THR A 298 8.68 18.18 -21.59
C THR A 298 7.76 17.84 -20.42
N MET A 299 6.62 17.20 -20.69
CA MET A 299 5.60 16.83 -19.70
C MET A 299 6.16 15.91 -18.60
N TRP A 300 6.95 14.92 -18.98
CA TRP A 300 7.43 13.86 -18.10
C TRP A 300 8.70 14.21 -17.33
N THR A 301 9.23 15.43 -17.47
CA THR A 301 10.53 15.85 -16.91
C THR A 301 10.61 15.66 -15.38
N ASN A 302 9.49 15.78 -14.66
CA ASN A 302 9.41 15.61 -13.20
C ASN A 302 8.99 14.20 -12.75
N LEU A 303 8.59 13.32 -13.68
CA LEU A 303 8.09 11.98 -13.38
C LEU A 303 9.24 11.06 -13.00
N HIS A 304 9.28 10.63 -11.73
CA HIS A 304 10.32 9.75 -11.22
C HIS A 304 9.85 8.31 -11.00
N GLN A 305 8.54 8.09 -10.84
CA GLN A 305 7.96 6.75 -10.66
C GLN A 305 6.68 6.55 -11.48
N MET A 306 6.56 5.36 -12.06
CA MET A 306 5.39 4.92 -12.82
C MET A 306 4.96 3.53 -12.35
N CYS A 307 3.66 3.31 -12.27
CA CYS A 307 3.09 1.99 -11.99
C CYS A 307 2.06 1.62 -13.06
N PHE A 308 2.20 0.44 -13.65
CA PHE A 308 1.23 -0.12 -14.60
C PHE A 308 0.51 -1.30 -13.92
N VAL A 309 -0.83 -1.34 -13.99
CA VAL A 309 -1.58 -2.56 -13.66
C VAL A 309 -1.31 -3.61 -14.75
N THR A 310 -1.57 -3.24 -16.00
CA THR A 310 -1.21 -4.03 -17.19
C THR A 310 -0.50 -3.13 -18.21
N THR A 311 0.47 -3.67 -18.95
CA THR A 311 1.08 -3.01 -20.11
C THR A 311 1.67 -4.05 -21.07
N THR A 312 2.03 -3.65 -22.29
CA THR A 312 2.73 -4.51 -23.25
C THR A 312 4.20 -4.11 -23.40
N THR A 313 5.03 -5.00 -23.95
CA THR A 313 6.41 -4.69 -24.37
C THR A 313 6.49 -3.39 -25.17
N ILE A 314 5.64 -3.25 -26.20
CA ILE A 314 5.64 -2.10 -27.12
C ILE A 314 5.30 -0.80 -26.36
N LEU A 315 4.28 -0.82 -25.49
CA LEU A 315 3.84 0.35 -24.73
C LEU A 315 4.86 0.77 -23.67
N LEU A 316 5.51 -0.19 -23.00
CA LEU A 316 6.62 0.07 -22.08
C LEU A 316 7.83 0.69 -22.79
N HIS A 317 8.12 0.24 -24.02
CA HIS A 317 9.20 0.76 -24.84
C HIS A 317 8.96 2.22 -25.25
N SER A 318 7.80 2.54 -25.84
CA SER A 318 7.46 3.94 -26.16
C SER A 318 7.36 4.84 -24.92
N PHE A 319 6.95 4.30 -23.76
CA PHE A 319 6.98 5.04 -22.49
C PHE A 319 8.41 5.43 -22.09
N LEU A 320 9.37 4.50 -22.19
CA LEU A 320 10.76 4.72 -21.83
C LEU A 320 11.48 5.72 -22.75
N GLU A 321 11.11 5.77 -24.03
CA GLU A 321 11.57 6.80 -24.97
C GLU A 321 11.04 8.19 -24.58
N ALA A 322 9.75 8.29 -24.22
CA ALA A 322 9.12 9.55 -23.86
C ALA A 322 9.53 10.08 -22.47
N CYS A 323 9.93 9.21 -21.54
CA CYS A 323 10.12 9.53 -20.11
C CYS A 323 11.59 9.39 -19.63
N PRO A 324 12.57 10.13 -20.18
CA PRO A 324 14.00 9.89 -19.95
C PRO A 324 14.46 10.06 -18.49
N ASN A 325 13.69 10.74 -17.64
CA ASN A 325 14.00 10.97 -16.22
C ASN A 325 13.40 9.92 -15.26
N ILE A 326 12.67 8.93 -15.77
CA ILE A 326 12.05 7.89 -14.94
C ILE A 326 13.11 7.06 -14.20
N ARG A 327 12.85 6.74 -12.91
CA ARG A 327 13.81 6.02 -12.05
C ARG A 327 13.29 4.69 -11.55
N HIS A 328 11.98 4.57 -11.31
CA HIS A 328 11.37 3.34 -10.82
C HIS A 328 10.11 3.03 -11.62
N ILE A 329 10.03 1.82 -12.17
CA ILE A 329 8.86 1.31 -12.88
C ILE A 329 8.40 0.03 -12.19
N ASN A 330 7.13 0.04 -11.76
CA ASN A 330 6.45 -1.14 -11.25
C ASN A 330 5.38 -1.57 -12.27
N ILE A 331 5.29 -2.87 -12.54
CA ILE A 331 4.31 -3.45 -13.46
C ILE A 331 3.68 -4.65 -12.76
N ASN A 332 2.35 -4.74 -12.65
CA ASN A 332 1.72 -5.92 -12.07
C ASN A 332 1.57 -7.06 -13.09
N VAL A 333 1.25 -6.73 -14.35
CA VAL A 333 1.24 -7.64 -15.50
C VAL A 333 1.92 -6.99 -16.72
N LEU A 334 2.99 -7.61 -17.21
CA LEU A 334 3.58 -7.30 -18.52
C LEU A 334 3.16 -8.38 -19.52
N GLN A 335 2.47 -7.99 -20.58
CA GLN A 335 2.21 -8.85 -21.73
C GLN A 335 3.37 -8.72 -22.71
N SER A 336 4.05 -9.85 -22.96
CA SER A 336 5.10 -9.94 -23.96
C SER A 336 4.47 -9.95 -25.35
N VAL A 337 4.96 -9.08 -26.24
CA VAL A 337 4.45 -8.96 -27.60
C VAL A 337 5.64 -8.92 -28.56
N VAL A 338 5.71 -9.91 -29.45
CA VAL A 338 6.66 -9.93 -30.57
C VAL A 338 6.30 -8.79 -31.53
N TYR A 339 7.32 -8.07 -32.02
CA TYR A 339 7.12 -7.03 -33.03
C TYR A 339 6.71 -7.65 -34.38
N ASP A 340 5.43 -7.53 -34.75
CA ASP A 340 4.92 -7.85 -36.09
C ASP A 340 5.35 -6.79 -37.12
N GLY A 341 6.66 -6.67 -37.36
CA GLY A 341 7.25 -5.69 -38.26
C GLY A 341 8.77 -5.60 -38.17
N GLU A 342 9.33 -4.48 -38.62
CA GLU A 342 10.74 -4.17 -38.36
C GLU A 342 10.91 -3.85 -36.87
N ALA A 343 11.69 -4.68 -36.16
CA ALA A 343 12.06 -4.45 -34.77
C ALA A 343 12.78 -3.09 -34.62
N PRO A 344 12.65 -2.39 -33.47
CA PRO A 344 13.16 -1.03 -33.31
C PRO A 344 14.65 -0.94 -33.65
N HIS A 345 14.97 -0.18 -34.70
CA HIS A 345 16.31 -0.14 -35.31
C HIS A 345 17.42 0.33 -34.36
N THR A 346 17.05 0.98 -33.26
CA THR A 346 17.93 1.43 -32.17
C THR A 346 17.39 0.93 -30.83
N PRO A 347 18.22 0.34 -29.96
CA PRO A 347 17.79 -0.06 -28.63
C PRO A 347 17.53 1.17 -27.75
N ILE A 348 16.52 1.06 -26.88
CA ILE A 348 15.99 2.15 -26.06
C ILE A 348 16.83 2.30 -24.79
N ILE A 349 17.41 3.48 -24.59
CA ILE A 349 18.40 3.72 -23.53
C ILE A 349 17.76 4.43 -22.33
N ALA A 350 17.25 3.62 -21.40
CA ALA A 350 16.62 4.08 -20.15
C ALA A 350 17.67 4.54 -19.13
N HIS A 351 18.41 5.60 -19.44
CA HIS A 351 19.59 6.07 -18.69
C HIS A 351 19.36 6.29 -17.19
N ASN A 352 18.19 6.79 -16.78
CA ASN A 352 17.89 7.10 -15.37
C ASN A 352 17.17 5.97 -14.61
N LEU A 353 16.80 4.86 -15.27
CA LEU A 353 16.05 3.78 -14.66
C LEU A 353 16.93 3.02 -13.65
N TRP A 354 16.62 3.17 -12.37
CA TRP A 354 17.29 2.50 -11.25
C TRP A 354 16.57 1.20 -10.84
N THR A 355 15.29 1.07 -11.16
CA THR A 355 14.46 -0.04 -10.66
C THR A 355 13.37 -0.44 -11.66
N LEU A 356 13.27 -1.74 -11.93
CA LEU A 356 12.21 -2.35 -12.72
C LEU A 356 11.68 -3.60 -12.00
N ASN A 357 10.42 -3.55 -11.55
CA ASN A 357 9.70 -4.66 -10.90
C ASN A 357 8.50 -5.09 -11.75
N ILE A 358 8.37 -6.39 -12.00
CA ILE A 358 7.34 -6.97 -12.87
C ILE A 358 6.67 -8.17 -12.16
N GLY A 359 5.52 -7.93 -11.52
CA GLY A 359 4.77 -8.93 -10.74
C GLY A 359 4.29 -10.15 -11.55
N THR A 360 4.17 -10.03 -12.87
CA THR A 360 3.97 -11.14 -13.81
C THR A 360 4.45 -10.75 -15.20
N VAL A 361 5.19 -11.63 -15.87
CA VAL A 361 5.37 -11.60 -17.32
C VAL A 361 4.52 -12.72 -17.92
N LEU A 362 3.61 -12.35 -18.82
CA LEU A 362 2.85 -13.26 -19.68
C LEU A 362 3.57 -13.32 -21.03
N GLY A 363 4.31 -14.39 -21.28
CA GLY A 363 5.22 -14.49 -22.42
C GLY A 363 6.70 -14.39 -22.03
N ASN A 364 7.59 -14.19 -23.00
CA ASN A 364 9.04 -14.24 -22.78
C ASN A 364 9.66 -12.85 -22.57
N ILE A 365 9.98 -12.54 -21.32
CA ILE A 365 10.62 -11.28 -20.88
C ILE A 365 11.81 -10.81 -21.72
N MET A 366 12.53 -11.70 -22.41
CA MET A 366 13.61 -11.30 -23.31
C MET A 366 13.13 -10.48 -24.52
N GLU A 367 11.90 -10.68 -25.01
CA GLU A 367 11.29 -9.83 -26.07
C GLU A 367 11.21 -8.36 -25.64
N THR A 368 11.23 -8.10 -24.33
CA THR A 368 11.35 -6.75 -23.76
C THR A 368 12.82 -6.37 -23.53
N LEU A 369 13.57 -7.18 -22.79
CA LEU A 369 14.95 -6.85 -22.39
C LEU A 369 15.96 -6.79 -23.55
N ASP A 370 15.73 -7.49 -24.65
CA ASP A 370 16.62 -7.49 -25.81
C ASP A 370 16.66 -6.11 -26.50
N PHE A 371 15.62 -5.29 -26.38
CA PHE A 371 15.59 -3.92 -26.94
C PHE A 371 15.94 -2.82 -25.93
N LEU A 372 16.20 -3.17 -24.66
CA LEU A 372 16.50 -2.20 -23.60
C LEU A 372 17.99 -2.12 -23.26
N LEU A 373 18.49 -0.90 -23.06
CA LEU A 373 19.79 -0.60 -22.48
C LEU A 373 19.59 0.22 -21.21
N THR A 374 20.08 -0.31 -20.08
CA THR A 374 19.57 0.09 -18.75
C THR A 374 20.72 0.44 -17.77
N PRO A 375 21.63 1.36 -18.13
CA PRO A 375 22.99 1.42 -17.55
C PRO A 375 23.07 1.74 -16.05
N ASN A 376 22.07 2.42 -15.48
CA ASN A 376 22.02 2.73 -14.05
C ASN A 376 21.04 1.83 -13.27
N LEU A 377 20.59 0.71 -13.84
CA LEU A 377 19.70 -0.23 -13.16
C LEU A 377 20.41 -0.84 -11.94
N GLN A 378 19.78 -0.71 -10.77
CA GLN A 378 20.27 -1.23 -9.49
C GLN A 378 19.42 -2.40 -8.98
N ARG A 379 18.14 -2.46 -9.36
CA ARG A 379 17.27 -3.62 -9.10
C ARG A 379 16.48 -4.03 -10.33
N LEU A 380 16.48 -5.32 -10.59
CA LEU A 380 15.55 -6.00 -11.49
C LEU A 380 14.81 -7.10 -10.71
N SER A 381 13.49 -7.10 -10.72
CA SER A 381 12.67 -8.14 -10.11
C SER A 381 11.52 -8.55 -11.04
N PHE A 382 11.32 -9.85 -11.25
CA PHE A 382 10.18 -10.33 -12.06
C PHE A 382 9.74 -11.76 -11.75
N GLN A 383 8.45 -12.02 -11.98
CA GLN A 383 7.89 -13.37 -12.05
C GLN A 383 7.55 -13.73 -13.51
N GLN A 384 7.83 -14.96 -13.91
CA GLN A 384 7.54 -15.48 -15.24
C GLN A 384 7.22 -16.97 -15.22
N ASP A 385 6.52 -17.47 -16.24
CA ASP A 385 6.45 -18.92 -16.49
C ASP A 385 7.82 -19.49 -16.86
N GLY A 386 8.64 -18.72 -17.58
CA GLY A 386 10.01 -19.06 -17.97
C GLY A 386 10.10 -19.77 -19.32
N TYR A 387 11.22 -19.58 -20.00
CA TYR A 387 11.51 -20.09 -21.35
C TYR A 387 12.92 -20.66 -21.42
N ARG A 388 13.15 -21.62 -22.32
CA ARG A 388 14.49 -22.20 -22.56
C ARG A 388 15.40 -21.18 -23.23
N GLY A 389 16.68 -21.21 -22.89
CA GLY A 389 17.71 -20.28 -23.39
C GLY A 389 17.78 -18.94 -22.66
N GLN A 390 16.84 -18.64 -21.76
CA GLN A 390 16.80 -17.35 -21.05
C GLN A 390 18.08 -17.04 -20.26
N SER A 391 18.81 -18.05 -19.75
CA SER A 391 20.08 -17.80 -19.04
C SER A 391 21.09 -17.02 -19.89
N ALA A 392 21.09 -17.22 -21.22
CA ALA A 392 21.98 -16.54 -22.15
C ALA A 392 21.46 -15.13 -22.50
N GLY A 393 20.14 -14.98 -22.67
CA GLY A 393 19.50 -13.67 -22.86
C GLY A 393 19.78 -12.71 -21.69
N PHE A 394 19.61 -13.18 -20.44
CA PHE A 394 19.93 -12.38 -19.26
C PHE A 394 21.40 -11.98 -19.18
N HIS A 395 22.33 -12.89 -19.51
CA HIS A 395 23.75 -12.54 -19.57
C HIS A 395 24.02 -11.45 -20.62
N ASN A 396 23.46 -11.59 -21.82
CA ASN A 396 23.62 -10.61 -22.91
C ASN A 396 23.00 -9.25 -22.59
N PHE A 397 21.81 -9.20 -21.98
CA PHE A 397 21.17 -7.97 -21.53
C PHE A 397 22.01 -7.22 -20.47
N LEU A 398 22.56 -7.93 -19.49
CA LEU A 398 23.40 -7.33 -18.44
C LEU A 398 24.74 -6.84 -18.98
N GLU A 399 25.38 -7.62 -19.86
CA GLU A 399 26.61 -7.24 -20.55
C GLU A 399 26.41 -5.98 -21.42
N ARG A 400 25.36 -5.96 -22.25
CA ARG A 400 24.99 -4.82 -23.10
C ARG A 400 24.63 -3.57 -22.31
N SER A 401 23.85 -3.72 -21.23
CA SER A 401 23.49 -2.60 -20.36
C SER A 401 24.68 -2.06 -19.56
N GLY A 402 25.68 -2.90 -19.25
CA GLY A 402 26.82 -2.53 -18.40
C GLY A 402 26.42 -2.16 -16.96
N CYS A 403 25.22 -2.55 -16.53
CA CYS A 403 24.61 -2.07 -15.30
C CYS A 403 25.14 -2.79 -14.06
N LYS A 404 25.07 -2.10 -12.91
CA LYS A 404 25.56 -2.62 -11.63
C LYS A 404 24.39 -2.93 -10.72
N LEU A 405 23.72 -4.05 -11.00
CA LEU A 405 22.66 -4.57 -10.15
C LEU A 405 23.16 -4.80 -8.73
N ASN A 406 22.55 -4.10 -7.78
CA ASN A 406 22.61 -4.40 -6.36
C ASN A 406 21.66 -5.56 -6.01
N CYS A 407 20.58 -5.73 -6.77
CA CYS A 407 19.59 -6.78 -6.56
C CYS A 407 19.05 -7.40 -7.86
N LEU A 408 18.92 -8.72 -7.88
CA LEU A 408 18.22 -9.50 -8.91
C LEU A 408 17.30 -10.53 -8.25
N ALA A 409 16.00 -10.44 -8.52
CA ALA A 409 14.99 -11.36 -7.98
C ALA A 409 14.15 -12.01 -9.10
N MET A 410 14.24 -13.33 -9.23
CA MET A 410 13.61 -14.08 -10.31
C MET A 410 12.65 -15.15 -9.75
N VAL A 411 11.41 -15.17 -10.22
CA VAL A 411 10.42 -16.20 -9.86
C VAL A 411 9.99 -16.95 -11.10
N CYS A 412 10.44 -18.20 -11.25
CA CYS A 412 10.16 -19.05 -12.41
C CYS A 412 9.18 -20.18 -12.02
N ILE A 413 7.95 -20.12 -12.51
CA ILE A 413 6.85 -20.99 -12.03
C ILE A 413 6.56 -22.22 -12.90
N SER A 414 7.28 -22.45 -14.00
CA SER A 414 7.16 -23.66 -14.83
C SER A 414 8.46 -24.50 -14.90
N GLN A 415 8.35 -25.66 -15.54
CA GLN A 415 9.48 -26.58 -15.83
C GLN A 415 10.42 -26.08 -16.93
N ASN A 416 10.12 -24.96 -17.59
CA ASN A 416 10.97 -24.43 -18.67
C ASN A 416 12.30 -23.83 -18.17
N PHE A 417 12.32 -23.33 -16.93
CA PHE A 417 13.54 -22.84 -16.28
C PHE A 417 14.08 -23.93 -15.34
N ASP A 418 14.90 -24.81 -15.90
CA ASP A 418 15.34 -26.04 -15.24
C ASP A 418 16.70 -25.92 -14.52
N GLN A 419 17.16 -27.05 -13.99
CA GLN A 419 18.49 -27.22 -13.41
C GLN A 419 19.65 -26.80 -14.35
N ALA A 420 19.49 -26.90 -15.66
CA ALA A 420 20.52 -26.53 -16.65
C ALA A 420 20.49 -25.03 -16.99
N GLU A 421 19.31 -24.40 -17.10
CA GLU A 421 19.18 -22.93 -17.13
C GLU A 421 19.78 -22.32 -15.85
N THR A 422 19.42 -22.86 -14.69
CA THR A 422 19.91 -22.39 -13.38
C THR A 422 21.43 -22.51 -13.26
N ARG A 423 22.01 -23.64 -13.69
CA ARG A 423 23.47 -23.84 -13.68
C ARG A 423 24.18 -22.86 -14.63
N ARG A 424 23.70 -22.70 -15.87
CA ARG A 424 24.27 -21.73 -16.83
C ARG A 424 24.17 -20.30 -16.34
N MET A 425 23.06 -19.92 -15.71
CA MET A 425 22.89 -18.59 -15.13
C MET A 425 23.91 -18.32 -14.01
N LEU A 426 24.17 -19.32 -13.16
CA LEU A 426 25.18 -19.27 -12.10
C LEU A 426 26.61 -19.63 -12.57
N GLU A 427 26.84 -19.70 -13.87
CA GLU A 427 28.17 -19.71 -14.50
C GLU A 427 28.57 -18.30 -15.00
N SER A 428 27.61 -17.38 -15.12
CA SER A 428 27.84 -15.97 -15.43
C SER A 428 28.52 -15.24 -14.25
N PRO A 429 29.77 -14.74 -14.39
CA PRO A 429 30.44 -13.99 -13.33
C PRO A 429 29.65 -12.75 -12.91
N ILE A 430 29.02 -12.08 -13.89
CA ILE A 430 28.18 -10.89 -13.71
C ILE A 430 27.08 -11.16 -12.67
N ILE A 431 26.44 -12.34 -12.71
CA ILE A 431 25.34 -12.70 -11.82
C ILE A 431 25.86 -13.12 -10.44
N THR A 432 26.97 -13.86 -10.37
CA THR A 432 27.59 -14.25 -9.08
C THR A 432 28.16 -13.06 -8.29
N LEU A 433 28.35 -11.90 -8.92
CA LEU A 433 28.80 -10.66 -8.29
C LEU A 433 27.66 -9.76 -7.77
N ILE A 434 26.39 -10.10 -8.05
CA ILE A 434 25.23 -9.33 -7.55
C ILE A 434 25.10 -9.55 -6.03
N PRO A 435 25.11 -8.50 -5.18
CA PRO A 435 25.09 -8.65 -3.72
C PRO A 435 23.82 -9.28 -3.14
N ASN A 436 22.68 -9.07 -3.79
CA ASN A 436 21.39 -9.64 -3.40
C ASN A 436 20.83 -10.41 -4.59
N PHE A 437 20.98 -11.73 -4.59
CA PHE A 437 20.49 -12.60 -5.65
C PHE A 437 19.44 -13.55 -5.07
N SER A 438 18.28 -13.64 -5.71
CA SER A 438 17.15 -14.44 -5.26
C SER A 438 16.51 -15.13 -6.46
N LEU A 439 16.40 -16.46 -6.39
CA LEU A 439 15.77 -17.29 -7.40
C LEU A 439 14.78 -18.25 -6.75
N ARG A 440 13.52 -18.19 -7.20
CA ARG A 440 12.52 -19.24 -6.97
C ARG A 440 12.37 -20.08 -8.24
N ILE A 441 12.51 -21.39 -8.10
CA ILE A 441 12.24 -22.39 -9.16
C ILE A 441 11.15 -23.37 -8.72
N TYR A 442 10.26 -23.73 -9.64
CA TYR A 442 9.24 -24.76 -9.42
C TYR A 442 9.88 -26.12 -9.08
N GLU A 443 9.25 -26.89 -8.18
CA GLU A 443 9.85 -28.09 -7.56
C GLU A 443 10.24 -29.16 -8.59
N LYS A 444 9.49 -29.25 -9.70
CA LYS A 444 9.66 -30.28 -10.74
C LYS A 444 10.72 -29.90 -11.78
N SER A 445 11.33 -28.73 -11.64
CA SER A 445 12.36 -28.20 -12.53
C SER A 445 13.79 -28.63 -12.12
N CYS A 446 13.96 -29.26 -10.95
CA CYS A 446 15.24 -29.76 -10.46
C CYS A 446 15.09 -30.92 -9.46
N ALA A 447 16.19 -31.63 -9.16
CA ALA A 447 16.22 -32.60 -8.08
C ALA A 447 16.22 -31.91 -6.69
N GLN A 448 15.63 -32.55 -5.67
CA GLN A 448 15.46 -31.96 -4.32
C GLN A 448 16.76 -31.46 -3.66
N SER A 449 17.91 -32.08 -3.95
CA SER A 449 19.22 -31.68 -3.43
C SER A 449 19.91 -30.57 -4.24
N PHE A 450 19.45 -30.28 -5.46
CA PHE A 450 20.09 -29.32 -6.35
C PHE A 450 20.20 -27.90 -5.76
N PRO A 451 19.19 -27.32 -5.10
CA PRO A 451 19.28 -25.96 -4.56
C PRO A 451 20.41 -25.79 -3.55
N GLN A 452 20.59 -26.74 -2.63
CA GLN A 452 21.69 -26.72 -1.65
C GLN A 452 23.04 -26.95 -2.34
N THR A 453 23.12 -27.91 -3.26
CA THR A 453 24.34 -28.20 -4.02
C THR A 453 24.80 -26.97 -4.82
N ILE A 454 23.95 -26.37 -5.65
CA ILE A 454 24.35 -25.26 -6.51
C ILE A 454 24.71 -23.99 -5.72
N ILE A 455 24.04 -23.73 -4.59
CA ILE A 455 24.43 -22.63 -3.70
C ILE A 455 25.79 -22.91 -3.05
N SER A 456 26.05 -24.14 -2.59
CA SER A 456 27.36 -24.54 -2.04
C SER A 456 28.49 -24.49 -3.08
N GLU A 457 28.19 -24.70 -4.36
CA GLU A 457 29.13 -24.55 -5.47
C GLU A 457 29.41 -23.08 -5.85
N LYS A 458 28.40 -22.19 -5.73
CA LYS A 458 28.40 -20.90 -6.46
C LYS A 458 28.36 -19.63 -5.62
N ALA A 459 27.87 -19.66 -4.37
CA ALA A 459 27.74 -18.43 -3.58
C ALA A 459 29.10 -17.82 -3.18
N GLY A 460 30.18 -18.62 -3.13
CA GLY A 460 31.55 -18.14 -2.97
C GLY A 460 31.78 -17.27 -1.73
N HIS A 461 31.93 -15.96 -1.92
CA HIS A 461 32.13 -15.01 -0.81
C HIS A 461 30.81 -14.62 -0.10
N TRP A 462 29.65 -14.93 -0.69
CA TRP A 462 28.33 -14.68 -0.12
C TRP A 462 27.83 -15.78 0.83
N MET A 463 28.62 -16.82 1.13
CA MET A 463 28.20 -17.97 1.95
C MET A 463 27.57 -17.59 3.30
N ASN A 464 28.02 -16.49 3.91
CA ASN A 464 27.49 -16.01 5.20
C ASN A 464 26.04 -15.49 5.12
N THR A 465 25.53 -15.20 3.92
CA THR A 465 24.15 -14.75 3.67
C THR A 465 23.43 -15.66 2.67
N ALA A 466 24.01 -16.81 2.33
CA ALA A 466 23.46 -17.76 1.35
C ALA A 466 22.35 -18.63 1.94
N TYR A 467 21.33 -18.92 1.13
CA TYR A 467 20.18 -19.73 1.52
C TYR A 467 19.75 -20.69 0.41
N ALA A 468 19.25 -21.86 0.81
CA ALA A 468 18.62 -22.85 -0.07
C ALA A 468 17.55 -23.62 0.72
N HIS A 469 16.28 -23.33 0.50
CA HIS A 469 15.15 -23.94 1.23
C HIS A 469 13.96 -24.26 0.31
N TYR A 470 13.08 -25.15 0.76
CA TYR A 470 11.86 -25.55 0.06
C TYR A 470 10.65 -24.83 0.66
N GLU A 471 9.77 -24.29 -0.19
CA GLU A 471 8.50 -23.68 0.21
C GLU A 471 7.31 -24.55 -0.21
N ALA A 472 6.84 -25.36 0.74
CA ALA A 472 5.79 -26.34 0.52
C ALA A 472 4.42 -25.77 0.11
N LYS A 473 4.14 -24.49 0.43
CA LYS A 473 2.90 -23.81 0.01
C LYS A 473 2.81 -23.66 -1.51
N ASN A 474 3.97 -23.53 -2.15
CA ASN A 474 4.11 -23.03 -3.52
C ASN A 474 4.77 -24.04 -4.46
N TYR A 475 5.09 -25.24 -3.96
CA TYR A 475 5.74 -26.31 -4.71
C TYR A 475 7.02 -25.79 -5.40
N SER A 476 7.89 -25.13 -4.64
CA SER A 476 9.06 -24.42 -5.18
C SER A 476 10.25 -24.37 -4.23
N TYR A 477 11.46 -24.27 -4.78
CA TYR A 477 12.69 -24.03 -4.03
C TYR A 477 13.12 -22.57 -4.11
N HIS A 478 13.52 -21.99 -2.98
CA HIS A 478 14.19 -20.71 -2.87
C HIS A 478 15.69 -20.94 -2.74
N LEU A 479 16.47 -20.31 -3.61
CA LEU A 479 17.92 -20.29 -3.52
C LEU A 479 18.47 -18.90 -3.82
N GLY A 480 19.52 -18.50 -3.13
CA GLY A 480 20.10 -17.17 -3.29
C GLY A 480 21.09 -16.79 -2.20
N TRP A 481 21.39 -15.50 -2.13
CA TRP A 481 22.22 -14.90 -1.09
C TRP A 481 21.93 -13.39 -0.94
N GLY A 482 22.37 -12.81 0.19
CA GLY A 482 22.09 -11.42 0.54
C GLY A 482 20.70 -11.25 1.14
N ALA A 483 20.07 -10.10 0.93
CA ALA A 483 18.68 -9.89 1.29
C ALA A 483 17.76 -10.76 0.41
N LEU A 484 16.78 -11.43 1.04
CA LEU A 484 15.72 -12.14 0.34
C LEU A 484 14.75 -11.12 -0.29
N ASP A 485 15.00 -10.78 -1.55
CA ASP A 485 14.11 -9.96 -2.35
C ASP A 485 13.32 -10.81 -3.35
N ILE A 486 12.11 -10.38 -3.70
CA ILE A 486 11.16 -11.21 -4.46
C ILE A 486 10.21 -10.30 -5.26
N ALA A 487 9.93 -10.67 -6.52
CA ALA A 487 8.95 -9.99 -7.36
C ALA A 487 7.57 -9.91 -6.68
N ARG A 488 6.90 -8.75 -6.80
CA ARG A 488 5.69 -8.42 -6.05
C ARG A 488 4.51 -8.20 -6.98
N ARG A 489 3.43 -8.96 -6.80
CA ARG A 489 2.12 -8.68 -7.41
C ARG A 489 1.37 -7.73 -6.49
N PHE A 490 1.26 -6.48 -6.92
CA PHE A 490 0.58 -5.46 -6.16
C PHE A 490 -0.94 -5.66 -6.23
N HIS A 491 -1.66 -5.42 -5.13
CA HIS A 491 -3.13 -5.34 -5.22
C HIS A 491 -3.52 -4.16 -6.11
N TYR A 492 -4.68 -4.21 -6.79
CA TYR A 492 -5.07 -3.14 -7.69
C TYR A 492 -5.06 -1.77 -7.00
N ASP A 493 -5.40 -1.69 -5.71
CA ASP A 493 -5.38 -0.46 -4.89
C ASP A 493 -4.01 0.23 -4.72
N TYR A 494 -2.91 -0.49 -4.91
CA TYR A 494 -1.56 -0.02 -4.59
C TYR A 494 -1.21 1.32 -5.28
N PRO A 495 -0.50 2.25 -4.61
CA PRO A 495 0.07 2.19 -3.25
C PRO A 495 -0.89 2.64 -2.15
N PHE A 496 -2.19 2.81 -2.45
CA PHE A 496 -3.18 3.10 -1.42
C PHE A 496 -3.52 1.85 -0.64
N LEU A 497 -3.65 2.02 0.68
CA LEU A 497 -3.97 0.95 1.60
C LEU A 497 -5.27 1.32 2.31
N VAL A 498 -6.38 0.77 1.83
CA VAL A 498 -7.68 0.93 2.48
C VAL A 498 -7.67 0.13 3.77
N LYS A 499 -7.50 0.83 4.90
CA LYS A 499 -7.57 0.28 6.25
C LYS A 499 -9.03 -0.06 6.57
N GLN A 500 -9.27 -1.33 6.90
CA GLN A 500 -10.57 -1.90 7.22
C GLN A 500 -10.47 -2.75 8.49
N ASN A 501 -11.61 -3.21 8.99
CA ASN A 501 -11.70 -4.05 10.19
C ASN A 501 -11.21 -5.49 9.94
N GLU A 502 -11.10 -5.91 8.67
CA GLU A 502 -10.47 -7.15 8.23
C GLU A 502 -9.09 -6.87 7.65
N SER A 503 -8.11 -7.72 7.97
CA SER A 503 -6.72 -7.52 7.58
C SER A 503 -6.44 -8.00 6.16
N PHE A 504 -5.97 -7.09 5.29
CA PHE A 504 -5.76 -7.38 3.88
C PHE A 504 -4.27 -7.43 3.49
N SER A 505 -3.95 -8.16 2.42
CA SER A 505 -2.60 -8.35 1.89
C SER A 505 -2.20 -7.15 1.02
N LYS A 506 -1.24 -6.33 1.49
CA LYS A 506 -0.83 -5.08 0.80
C LYS A 506 -0.30 -5.32 -0.61
N TRP A 507 0.32 -6.48 -0.82
CA TRP A 507 0.81 -7.03 -2.07
C TRP A 507 1.00 -8.53 -1.83
N SER A 508 0.83 -9.34 -2.87
CA SER A 508 1.13 -10.77 -2.81
C SER A 508 2.54 -11.02 -3.35
N VAL A 509 3.40 -11.61 -2.52
CA VAL A 509 4.77 -11.98 -2.91
C VAL A 509 4.76 -13.44 -3.31
N SER A 510 4.15 -13.71 -4.47
CA SER A 510 3.91 -15.06 -5.01
C SER A 510 3.52 -16.08 -3.92
N LEU A 511 2.52 -15.71 -3.09
CA LEU A 511 1.93 -16.50 -1.99
C LEU A 511 2.62 -16.49 -0.62
N ILE A 512 3.64 -15.66 -0.35
CA ILE A 512 3.74 -15.03 0.98
C ILE A 512 2.96 -13.72 0.92
N ASP A 513 2.02 -13.55 1.84
CA ASP A 513 1.26 -12.31 1.99
C ASP A 513 2.18 -11.20 2.54
N GLY A 514 2.13 -10.02 1.91
CA GLY A 514 2.83 -8.85 2.42
C GLY A 514 2.36 -8.49 3.84
N PRO A 515 3.18 -7.79 4.65
CA PRO A 515 2.85 -7.42 6.02
C PRO A 515 1.48 -6.76 6.08
N LEU A 516 0.48 -7.50 6.59
CA LEU A 516 -0.94 -7.18 6.47
C LEU A 516 -1.27 -5.75 6.93
N THR A 517 -2.33 -5.16 6.38
CA THR A 517 -2.99 -4.04 7.06
C THR A 517 -3.62 -4.55 8.35
N ARG A 518 -2.92 -4.41 9.48
CA ARG A 518 -3.60 -4.39 10.77
C ARG A 518 -4.51 -3.16 10.80
N GLY A 519 -5.78 -3.38 11.12
CA GLY A 519 -6.80 -2.35 11.38
C GLY A 519 -6.80 -1.92 12.83
#